data_AF-A0A936T4A5-F1
#
_entry.id   AF-A0A936T4A5-F1
#
_cell.length_a   1.000
_cell.length_b   1.000
_cell.length_c   1.000
_cell.angle_alpha   90.00
_cell.angle_beta   90.00
_cell.angle_gamma   90.00
#
_symmetry.space_group_name_H-M   'P 1'
#
loop_
_entity.id
_entity.type
_entity.pdbx_description
1 polymer ?
#
loop_
_entity_poly.entity_id
_entity_poly.type
_entity_poly.pdbx_seq_one_letter_code
_entity_poly.pdbx_strand_id
1 'polypeptide(L)'
;MPAATIIRPVWRRFRPRWLARAAAHVRAGGCAAIVDEHDNVRVLLPVDAKGKLPELALWALLAIEHRRTTRALDGPAKGLATTLIKPRFAGSVLDWCARDAVHEGATRSFELDCIACGACCHDANVILDEVDLDRFRKGGRKDLTTSKYIVRHRDGRISLRFAKPGPCQLQASDNRCTIYELRPDNCKRFVAGSEACLAAREDTLHLRDGAPWDDDVVPSTT
;
A
#
# COMPACT_ATOMS: atom_id res chain seq x y z
N MET A 1 14.62 -3.41 -11.98
CA MET A 1 14.42 -1.96 -11.81
C MET A 1 15.45 -1.50 -10.82
N PRO A 2 16.17 -0.41 -11.09
CA PRO A 2 17.05 0.20 -10.09
C PRO A 2 16.22 0.67 -8.89
N ALA A 3 16.91 0.88 -7.76
CA ALA A 3 16.34 1.55 -6.61
C ALA A 3 15.60 2.83 -7.04
N ALA A 4 14.40 3.03 -6.49
CA ALA A 4 13.59 4.20 -6.77
C ALA A 4 13.48 5.06 -5.51
N THR A 5 13.73 6.36 -5.69
CA THR A 5 13.45 7.36 -4.66
C THR A 5 11.94 7.49 -4.50
N ILE A 6 11.42 7.11 -3.34
CA ILE A 6 10.02 7.26 -2.99
C ILE A 6 9.86 8.48 -2.09
N ILE A 7 8.91 9.35 -2.43
CA ILE A 7 8.45 10.44 -1.57
C ILE A 7 7.06 10.08 -1.08
N ARG A 8 6.95 9.77 0.21
CA ARG A 8 5.69 9.34 0.83
C ARG A 8 5.03 10.46 1.63
N PRO A 9 3.69 10.56 1.62
CA PRO A 9 2.97 11.35 2.62
C PRO A 9 3.13 10.71 4.00
N VAL A 10 3.36 11.54 5.01
CA VAL A 10 3.33 11.15 6.42
C VAL A 10 1.89 11.26 6.93
N TRP A 11 1.38 10.18 7.51
CA TRP A 11 0.10 10.16 8.19
C TRP A 11 0.21 10.77 9.58
N ARG A 12 -0.70 11.67 9.94
CA ARG A 12 -0.72 12.28 11.27
C ARG A 12 -2.11 12.37 11.86
N ARG A 13 -2.20 12.05 13.14
CA ARG A 13 -3.44 12.11 13.92
C ARG A 13 -3.68 13.52 14.46
N PHE A 14 -4.91 14.00 14.34
CA PHE A 14 -5.37 15.28 14.89
C PHE A 14 -6.73 15.13 15.58
N ARG A 15 -7.07 16.12 16.42
CA ARG A 15 -8.42 16.32 16.96
C ARG A 15 -9.14 17.43 16.16
N PRO A 16 -10.50 17.47 16.13
CA PRO A 16 -11.26 18.47 15.37
C PRO A 16 -10.85 19.93 15.64
N ARG A 17 -10.56 20.29 16.90
CA ARG A 17 -10.08 21.63 17.27
C ARG A 17 -8.80 22.07 16.56
N TRP A 18 -8.01 21.13 16.04
CA TRP A 18 -6.76 21.38 15.32
C TRP A 18 -6.89 21.26 13.80
N LEU A 19 -8.11 21.38 13.26
CA LEU A 19 -8.39 21.24 11.82
C LEU A 19 -7.51 22.14 10.95
N ALA A 20 -7.20 23.36 11.38
CA ALA A 20 -6.32 24.26 10.63
C ALA A 20 -4.88 23.72 10.51
N ARG A 21 -4.34 23.14 11.58
CA ARG A 21 -3.02 22.49 11.57
C ARG A 21 -3.03 21.22 10.71
N ALA A 22 -4.09 20.43 10.81
CA ALA A 22 -4.27 19.24 9.98
C ALA A 22 -4.30 19.60 8.49
N ALA A 23 -5.05 20.64 8.13
CA ALA A 23 -5.11 21.11 6.74
C ALA A 23 -3.76 21.66 6.26
N ALA A 24 -3.00 22.36 7.11
CA ALA A 24 -1.65 22.80 6.78
C ALA A 24 -0.69 21.62 6.53
N HIS A 25 -0.73 20.58 7.39
CA HIS A 25 0.04 19.33 7.20
C HIS A 25 -0.28 18.67 5.84
N VAL A 26 -1.56 18.58 5.50
CA VAL A 26 -1.99 17.98 4.22
C VAL A 26 -1.57 18.83 3.02
N ARG A 27 -1.62 20.17 3.11
CA ARG A 27 -1.13 21.06 2.06
C ARG A 27 0.38 20.97 1.86
N ALA A 28 1.12 20.64 2.91
CA ALA A 28 2.56 20.36 2.82
C ALA A 28 2.87 18.96 2.25
N GLY A 29 1.86 18.19 1.84
CA GLY A 29 2.01 16.89 1.17
C GLY A 29 1.69 15.67 2.03
N GLY A 30 1.32 15.85 3.29
CA GLY A 30 0.98 14.76 4.20
C GLY A 30 -0.48 14.28 4.09
N CYS A 31 -0.84 13.32 4.95
CA CYS A 31 -2.21 12.86 5.15
C CYS A 31 -2.61 13.05 6.62
N ALA A 32 -3.86 13.39 6.88
CA ALA A 32 -4.32 13.64 8.25
C ALA A 32 -5.54 12.79 8.61
N ALA A 33 -5.52 12.18 9.79
CA ALA A 33 -6.65 11.51 10.41
C ALA A 33 -7.22 12.40 11.53
N ILE A 34 -8.43 12.91 11.33
CA ILE A 34 -9.18 13.67 12.33
C ILE A 34 -10.04 12.67 13.13
N VAL A 35 -9.75 12.54 14.43
CA VAL A 35 -10.47 11.63 15.33
C VAL A 35 -11.38 12.45 16.25
N ASP A 36 -12.68 12.30 16.09
CA ASP A 36 -13.67 12.98 16.93
C ASP A 36 -13.79 12.35 18.34
N GLU A 37 -14.78 12.78 19.11
CA GLU A 37 -15.01 12.32 20.48
C GLU A 37 -15.66 10.93 20.56
N HIS A 38 -16.20 10.43 19.43
CA HIS A 38 -16.82 9.12 19.31
C HIS A 38 -15.92 8.14 18.54
N ASP A 39 -14.62 8.44 18.47
CA ASP A 39 -13.60 7.69 17.73
C ASP A 39 -13.87 7.49 16.23
N ASN A 40 -14.73 8.33 15.63
CA ASN A 40 -14.88 8.33 14.18
C ASN A 40 -13.64 8.97 13.55
N VAL A 41 -13.13 8.30 12.50
CA VAL A 41 -11.95 8.77 11.76
C VAL A 41 -12.38 9.39 10.45
N ARG A 42 -12.22 10.71 10.33
CA ARG A 42 -12.32 11.42 9.05
C ARG A 42 -10.92 11.74 8.55
N VAL A 43 -10.62 11.36 7.32
CA VAL A 43 -9.32 11.70 6.73
C VAL A 43 -9.39 12.97 5.89
N LEU A 44 -8.27 13.69 5.84
CA LEU A 44 -7.98 14.75 4.89
C LEU A 44 -6.77 14.33 4.04
N LEU A 45 -6.90 14.52 2.73
CA LEU A 45 -5.93 14.05 1.75
C LEU A 45 -5.56 15.19 0.78
N PRO A 46 -4.31 15.20 0.30
CA PRO A 46 -3.86 16.20 -0.65
C PRO A 46 -4.53 15.98 -2.01
N VAL A 47 -4.59 17.05 -2.80
CA VAL A 47 -5.13 17.02 -4.16
C VAL A 47 -4.15 17.73 -5.06
N ASP A 48 -3.91 17.18 -6.25
CA ASP A 48 -3.04 17.82 -7.25
C ASP A 48 -3.73 19.00 -7.93
N ALA A 49 -3.01 19.69 -8.83
CA ALA A 49 -3.53 20.83 -9.59
C ALA A 49 -4.75 20.49 -10.47
N LYS A 50 -4.96 19.21 -10.80
CA LYS A 50 -6.11 18.72 -11.58
C LYS A 50 -7.25 18.24 -10.68
N GLY A 51 -7.11 18.38 -9.36
CA GLY A 51 -8.07 17.88 -8.39
C GLY A 51 -8.11 16.35 -8.31
N LYS A 52 -7.00 15.66 -8.57
CA LYS A 52 -6.89 14.21 -8.32
C LYS A 52 -6.09 13.95 -7.05
N LEU A 53 -6.33 12.79 -6.44
CA LEU A 53 -5.50 12.33 -5.33
C LEU A 53 -4.12 11.94 -5.88
N PRO A 54 -3.01 12.34 -5.23
CA PRO A 54 -1.70 11.76 -5.51
C PRO A 54 -1.73 10.23 -5.38
N GLU A 55 -0.90 9.54 -6.16
CA GLU A 55 -0.95 8.08 -6.29
C GLU A 55 -0.92 7.36 -4.93
N LEU A 56 0.04 7.69 -4.06
CA LEU A 56 0.16 7.04 -2.75
C LEU A 56 -1.03 7.30 -1.82
N ALA A 57 -1.63 8.49 -1.87
CA ALA A 57 -2.84 8.80 -1.11
C ALA A 57 -4.06 8.02 -1.63
N LEU A 58 -4.17 7.86 -2.96
CA LEU A 58 -5.19 7.01 -3.57
C LEU A 58 -5.02 5.55 -3.16
N TRP A 59 -3.80 5.02 -3.25
CA TRP A 59 -3.52 3.62 -2.90
C TRP A 59 -3.72 3.32 -1.42
N ALA A 60 -3.46 4.28 -0.53
CA ALA A 60 -3.80 4.14 0.88
C ALA A 60 -5.31 3.97 1.10
N LEU A 61 -6.16 4.75 0.40
CA LEU A 61 -7.61 4.56 0.48
C LEU A 61 -8.07 3.22 -0.11
N LEU A 62 -7.48 2.80 -1.23
CA LEU A 62 -7.82 1.52 -1.86
C LEU A 62 -7.44 0.32 -0.98
N ALA A 63 -6.35 0.42 -0.21
CA ALA A 63 -5.92 -0.61 0.74
C ALA A 63 -6.97 -0.89 1.84
N ILE A 64 -7.80 0.10 2.17
CA ILE A 64 -8.93 -0.03 3.12
C ILE A 64 -10.28 -0.02 2.40
N GLU A 65 -10.31 -0.49 1.16
CA GLU A 65 -11.51 -0.65 0.33
C GLU A 65 -12.37 0.62 0.19
N HIS A 66 -11.74 1.78 0.30
CA HIS A 66 -12.43 3.05 0.26
C HIS A 66 -12.25 3.68 -1.13
N ARG A 67 -13.37 3.84 -1.84
CA ARG A 67 -13.34 4.26 -3.27
C ARG A 67 -13.85 5.68 -3.51
N ARG A 68 -14.38 6.35 -2.48
CA ARG A 68 -15.04 7.65 -2.64
C ARG A 68 -14.50 8.66 -1.64
N THR A 69 -14.18 9.83 -2.18
CA THR A 69 -13.84 11.04 -1.43
C THR A 69 -14.73 12.17 -1.89
N THR A 70 -15.07 13.08 -0.99
CA THR A 70 -15.67 14.37 -1.32
C THR A 70 -14.64 15.48 -1.20
N ARG A 71 -15.04 16.72 -1.50
CA ARG A 71 -14.24 17.92 -1.26
C ARG A 71 -14.78 18.69 -0.08
N ALA A 72 -13.88 19.16 0.77
CA ALA A 72 -14.23 20.16 1.77
C ALA A 72 -14.57 21.48 1.06
N LEU A 73 -15.77 22.00 1.32
CA LEU A 73 -16.30 23.18 0.62
C LEU A 73 -15.87 24.49 1.29
N ASP A 74 -15.60 24.44 2.59
CA ASP A 74 -15.36 25.59 3.45
C ASP A 74 -14.33 25.29 4.56
N GLY A 75 -14.10 26.31 5.37
CA GLY A 75 -13.20 26.25 6.51
C GLY A 75 -11.72 26.01 6.16
N PRO A 76 -10.89 25.68 7.15
CA PRO A 76 -9.45 25.52 6.96
C PRO A 76 -9.07 24.40 5.98
N ALA A 77 -9.94 23.41 5.80
CA ALA A 77 -9.72 22.27 4.90
C ALA A 77 -10.22 22.51 3.47
N LYS A 78 -10.81 23.68 3.16
CA LYS A 78 -11.38 23.99 1.84
C LYS A 78 -10.46 23.57 0.69
N GLY A 79 -11.04 22.84 -0.25
CA GLY A 79 -10.37 22.32 -1.46
C GLY A 79 -9.69 20.96 -1.29
N LEU A 80 -9.41 20.52 -0.05
CA LEU A 80 -8.82 19.21 0.21
C LEU A 80 -9.85 18.09 0.02
N ALA A 81 -9.35 16.90 -0.29
CA ALA A 81 -10.18 15.70 -0.32
C ALA A 81 -10.44 15.22 1.10
N THR A 82 -11.67 14.75 1.35
CA THR A 82 -12.06 14.20 2.65
C THR A 82 -13.00 13.04 2.50
N THR A 83 -12.97 12.13 3.47
CA THR A 83 -13.94 11.04 3.57
C THR A 83 -13.98 10.51 5.00
N LEU A 84 -15.14 9.96 5.38
CA LEU A 84 -15.29 9.27 6.66
C LEU A 84 -14.87 7.81 6.46
N ILE A 85 -13.96 7.34 7.30
CA ILE A 85 -13.46 5.97 7.24
C ILE A 85 -14.46 5.04 7.91
N LYS A 86 -14.69 3.86 7.31
CA LYS A 86 -15.56 2.84 7.91
C LYS A 86 -14.94 2.38 9.25
N PRO A 87 -15.72 2.18 10.32
CA PRO A 87 -15.18 1.85 11.64
C PRO A 87 -14.19 0.67 11.64
N ARG A 88 -14.45 -0.38 10.85
CA ARG A 88 -13.56 -1.55 10.70
C ARG A 88 -12.14 -1.24 10.21
N PHE A 89 -11.93 -0.09 9.56
CA PHE A 89 -10.64 0.34 9.02
C PHE A 89 -10.02 1.50 9.79
N ALA A 90 -10.69 2.00 10.84
CA ALA A 90 -10.14 3.08 11.68
C ALA A 90 -8.80 2.67 12.30
N GLY A 91 -8.69 1.41 12.78
CA GLY A 91 -7.46 0.86 13.33
C GLY A 91 -6.28 0.96 12.37
N SER A 92 -6.46 0.59 11.09
CA SER A 92 -5.41 0.67 10.07
C SER A 92 -4.89 2.10 9.87
N VAL A 93 -5.79 3.07 9.78
CA VAL A 93 -5.41 4.48 9.58
C VAL A 93 -4.68 5.05 10.79
N LEU A 94 -5.11 4.67 12.00
CA LEU A 94 -4.46 5.08 13.24
C LEU A 94 -3.09 4.42 13.42
N ASP A 95 -2.94 3.16 12.99
CA ASP A 95 -1.66 2.48 12.95
C ASP A 95 -0.67 3.18 12.01
N TRP A 96 -1.11 3.59 10.81
CA TRP A 96 -0.27 4.38 9.91
C TRP A 96 0.18 5.70 10.54
N CYS A 97 -0.71 6.38 11.26
CA CYS A 97 -0.36 7.59 12.01
C CYS A 97 0.65 7.33 13.13
N ALA A 98 0.57 6.17 13.80
CA ALA A 98 1.51 5.79 14.86
C ALA A 98 2.89 5.43 14.28
N ARG A 99 2.92 4.63 13.21
CA ARG A 99 4.14 4.29 12.47
C ARG A 99 4.86 5.54 11.97
N ASP A 100 4.13 6.49 11.39
CA ASP A 100 4.72 7.67 10.78
C ASP A 100 5.04 8.79 11.81
N ALA A 101 4.68 8.63 13.09
CA ALA A 101 4.82 9.66 14.12
C ALA A 101 6.27 10.09 14.39
N VAL A 102 7.24 9.23 14.08
CA VAL A 102 8.68 9.52 14.18
C VAL A 102 9.16 10.58 13.18
N HIS A 103 8.38 10.87 12.15
CA HIS A 103 8.77 11.81 11.10
C HIS A 103 8.20 13.20 11.40
N GLU A 104 9.09 14.18 11.52
CA GLU A 104 8.69 15.55 11.85
C GLU A 104 7.90 16.22 10.72
N GLY A 105 8.30 15.97 9.46
CA GLY A 105 7.73 16.58 8.26
C GLY A 105 6.38 16.00 7.79
N ALA A 106 5.81 16.65 6.78
CA ALA A 106 4.58 16.18 6.12
C ALA A 106 4.83 15.10 5.07
N THR A 107 6.06 14.98 4.59
CA THR A 107 6.52 13.93 3.70
C THR A 107 7.84 13.37 4.20
N ARG A 108 8.17 12.16 3.74
CA ARG A 108 9.49 11.55 3.92
C ARG A 108 9.99 10.97 2.62
N SER A 109 11.30 10.94 2.44
CA SER A 109 11.93 10.34 1.27
C SER A 109 12.85 9.19 1.68
N PHE A 110 12.85 8.12 0.88
CA PHE A 110 13.74 6.97 1.06
C PHE A 110 13.90 6.20 -0.26
N GLU A 111 14.96 5.41 -0.36
CA GLU A 111 15.20 4.54 -1.50
C GLU A 111 14.54 3.17 -1.29
N LEU A 112 13.88 2.65 -2.32
CA LEU A 112 13.33 1.30 -2.32
C LEU A 112 13.80 0.52 -3.55
N ASP A 113 14.47 -0.60 -3.30
CA ASP A 113 14.78 -1.59 -4.32
C ASP A 113 13.87 -2.82 -4.18
N CYS A 114 12.94 -2.97 -5.12
CA CYS A 114 12.01 -4.10 -5.15
C CYS A 114 12.69 -5.43 -5.45
N ILE A 115 13.81 -5.42 -6.20
CA ILE A 115 14.56 -6.64 -6.49
C ILE A 115 15.33 -7.05 -5.24
N ALA A 116 15.92 -6.12 -4.51
CA ALA A 116 16.58 -6.46 -3.25
C ALA A 116 15.58 -6.94 -2.19
N CYS A 117 14.44 -6.25 -2.02
CA CYS A 117 13.55 -6.53 -0.89
C CYS A 117 12.64 -7.75 -1.09
N GLY A 118 12.08 -7.98 -2.28
CA GLY A 118 11.20 -9.12 -2.57
C GLY A 118 9.91 -9.23 -1.74
N ALA A 119 9.65 -8.35 -0.77
CA ALA A 119 8.64 -8.55 0.27
C ALA A 119 7.23 -8.80 -0.26
N CYS A 120 6.77 -7.99 -1.22
CA CYS A 120 5.43 -8.15 -1.80
C CYS A 120 5.26 -9.44 -2.64
N CYS A 121 6.33 -10.17 -2.91
CA CYS A 121 6.27 -11.45 -3.60
C CYS A 121 6.01 -12.63 -2.66
N HIS A 122 5.94 -12.43 -1.33
CA HIS A 122 5.74 -13.52 -0.37
C HIS A 122 4.29 -13.73 0.04
N ASP A 123 3.50 -12.66 0.16
CA ASP A 123 2.09 -12.78 0.54
C ASP A 123 1.22 -11.81 -0.26
N ALA A 124 0.97 -12.16 -1.53
CA ALA A 124 0.11 -11.38 -2.39
C ALA A 124 -1.02 -12.24 -2.98
N ASN A 125 -2.26 -11.73 -2.87
CA ASN A 125 -3.40 -12.31 -3.56
C ASN A 125 -3.45 -11.83 -5.02
N VAL A 126 -2.56 -12.38 -5.85
CA VAL A 126 -2.44 -12.00 -7.26
C VAL A 126 -3.57 -12.60 -8.07
N ILE A 127 -4.60 -11.80 -8.33
CA ILE A 127 -5.70 -12.16 -9.23
C ILE A 127 -5.26 -11.94 -10.67
N LEU A 128 -5.58 -12.90 -11.52
CA LEU A 128 -5.31 -12.91 -12.95
C LEU A 128 -6.62 -12.75 -13.72
N ASP A 129 -6.58 -11.99 -14.81
CA ASP A 129 -7.64 -11.97 -15.82
C ASP A 129 -7.21 -12.73 -17.09
N GLU A 130 -8.12 -12.84 -18.06
CA GLU A 130 -7.80 -13.51 -19.34
C GLU A 130 -6.76 -12.73 -20.17
N VAL A 131 -6.61 -11.42 -19.95
CA VAL A 131 -5.57 -10.61 -20.62
C VAL A 131 -4.19 -11.01 -20.09
N ASP A 132 -4.06 -11.27 -18.78
CA ASP A 132 -2.83 -11.80 -18.18
C ASP A 132 -2.50 -13.19 -18.73
N LEU A 133 -3.50 -14.08 -18.87
CA LEU A 133 -3.28 -15.42 -19.42
C LEU A 133 -2.89 -15.38 -20.91
N ASP A 134 -3.52 -14.52 -21.70
CA ASP A 134 -3.15 -14.29 -23.10
C ASP A 134 -1.72 -13.73 -23.22
N ARG A 135 -1.34 -12.80 -22.34
CA ARG A 135 0.03 -12.28 -22.25
C ARG A 135 1.04 -13.39 -21.98
N PHE A 136 0.74 -14.31 -21.05
CA PHE A 136 1.61 -15.47 -20.80
C PHE A 136 1.75 -16.37 -22.03
N ARG A 137 0.64 -16.64 -22.74
CA ARG A 137 0.65 -17.45 -23.97
C ARG A 137 1.50 -16.81 -25.07
N LYS A 138 1.27 -15.53 -25.36
CA LYS A 138 2.01 -14.75 -26.37
C LYS A 138 3.49 -14.59 -26.02
N GLY A 139 3.80 -14.51 -24.73
CA GLY A 139 5.16 -14.45 -24.21
C GLY A 139 5.89 -15.80 -24.17
N GLY A 140 5.35 -16.86 -24.77
CA GLY A 140 5.98 -18.19 -24.79
C GLY A 140 5.94 -18.94 -23.45
N ARG A 141 5.18 -18.44 -22.47
CA ARG A 141 5.07 -18.99 -21.11
C ARG A 141 3.67 -19.58 -20.86
N LYS A 142 3.18 -20.39 -21.81
CA LYS A 142 1.89 -21.08 -21.70
C LYS A 142 1.82 -22.00 -20.47
N ASP A 143 2.96 -22.49 -19.99
CA ASP A 143 3.08 -23.25 -18.74
C ASP A 143 2.43 -22.53 -17.54
N LEU A 144 2.52 -21.19 -17.49
CA LEU A 144 1.92 -20.36 -16.44
C LEU A 144 0.39 -20.39 -16.41
N THR A 145 -0.26 -20.92 -17.45
CA THR A 145 -1.73 -21.05 -17.50
C THR A 145 -2.23 -22.39 -16.93
N THR A 146 -1.32 -23.25 -16.49
CA THR A 146 -1.64 -24.59 -15.96
C THR A 146 -1.91 -24.56 -14.46
N SER A 147 -2.56 -25.61 -13.95
CA SER A 147 -2.85 -25.78 -12.51
C SER A 147 -1.61 -25.77 -11.60
N LYS A 148 -0.42 -25.93 -12.19
CA LYS A 148 0.87 -25.75 -11.51
C LYS A 148 1.01 -24.32 -10.97
N TYR A 149 0.70 -23.31 -11.78
CA TYR A 149 0.93 -21.90 -11.45
C TYR A 149 -0.34 -21.11 -11.12
N ILE A 150 -1.53 -21.60 -11.49
CA ILE A 150 -2.78 -20.90 -11.21
C ILE A 150 -3.77 -21.76 -10.43
N VAL A 151 -4.64 -21.07 -9.69
CA VAL A 151 -5.82 -21.62 -9.04
C VAL A 151 -7.04 -21.00 -9.67
N ARG A 152 -7.98 -21.84 -10.13
CA ARG A 152 -9.30 -21.40 -10.57
C ARG A 152 -10.28 -21.58 -9.42
N HIS A 153 -10.87 -20.49 -8.98
CA HIS A 153 -11.82 -20.44 -7.87
C HIS A 153 -13.24 -20.74 -8.35
N ARG A 154 -14.11 -21.19 -7.45
CA ARG A 154 -15.51 -21.53 -7.77
C ARG A 154 -16.33 -20.33 -8.24
N ASP A 155 -15.94 -19.13 -7.84
CA ASP A 155 -16.56 -17.87 -8.23
C ASP A 155 -16.07 -17.33 -9.59
N GLY A 156 -15.29 -18.12 -10.33
CA GLY A 156 -14.75 -17.76 -11.63
C GLY A 156 -13.46 -16.94 -11.59
N ARG A 157 -12.98 -16.53 -10.41
CA ARG A 157 -11.68 -15.84 -10.30
C ARG A 157 -10.53 -16.80 -10.56
N ILE A 158 -9.43 -16.26 -11.06
CA ILE A 158 -8.18 -16.98 -11.25
C ILE A 158 -7.13 -16.27 -10.41
N SER A 159 -6.34 -17.01 -9.64
CA SER A 159 -5.22 -16.44 -8.88
C SER A 159 -3.92 -17.17 -9.20
N LEU A 160 -2.81 -16.47 -9.05
CA LEU A 160 -1.49 -17.08 -9.07
C LEU A 160 -1.32 -17.96 -7.82
N ARG A 161 -0.61 -19.08 -7.97
CA ARG A 161 -0.25 -19.98 -6.88
C ARG A 161 1.06 -19.51 -6.24
N PHE A 162 1.04 -19.43 -4.91
CA PHE A 162 2.21 -19.16 -4.07
C PHE A 162 2.69 -20.46 -3.44
N ALA A 163 3.99 -20.56 -3.13
CA ALA A 163 4.49 -21.65 -2.30
C ALA A 163 3.96 -21.46 -0.87
N LYS A 164 3.50 -22.52 -0.21
CA LYS A 164 3.00 -22.44 1.17
C LYS A 164 3.92 -23.22 2.11
N PRO A 165 4.50 -22.59 3.15
CA PRO A 165 4.77 -21.15 3.27
C PRO A 165 5.90 -20.73 2.31
N GLY A 166 5.88 -19.51 1.78
CA GLY A 166 7.02 -19.00 1.02
C GLY A 166 6.66 -18.09 -0.15
N PRO A 167 7.66 -17.75 -0.98
CA PRO A 167 7.52 -16.80 -2.06
C PRO A 167 6.59 -17.26 -3.17
N CYS A 168 6.24 -16.32 -4.03
CA CYS A 168 5.70 -16.58 -5.36
C CYS A 168 6.57 -17.60 -6.08
N GLN A 169 5.96 -18.59 -6.73
CA GLN A 169 6.67 -19.65 -7.45
C GLN A 169 7.51 -19.15 -8.65
N LEU A 170 7.36 -17.87 -9.01
CA LEU A 170 8.05 -17.22 -10.10
C LEU A 170 9.19 -16.31 -9.60
N GLN A 171 9.43 -16.26 -8.29
CA GLN A 171 10.57 -15.57 -7.69
C GLN A 171 11.77 -16.52 -7.69
N ALA A 172 12.90 -16.03 -8.23
CA ALA A 172 14.18 -16.71 -8.15
C ALA A 172 14.82 -16.51 -6.76
N SER A 173 15.90 -17.25 -6.48
CA SER A 173 16.62 -17.16 -5.20
C SER A 173 17.25 -15.79 -4.93
N ASP A 174 17.43 -14.97 -5.98
CA ASP A 174 17.92 -13.59 -5.89
C ASP A 174 16.79 -12.55 -5.91
N ASN A 175 15.57 -12.95 -5.54
CA ASN A 175 14.35 -12.14 -5.50
C ASN A 175 13.87 -11.59 -6.87
N ARG A 176 14.54 -11.93 -7.98
CA ARG A 176 14.07 -11.51 -9.31
C ARG A 176 12.86 -12.33 -9.75
N CYS A 177 11.89 -11.65 -10.35
CA CYS A 177 10.78 -12.31 -11.00
C CYS A 177 11.23 -12.91 -12.34
N THR A 178 11.10 -14.23 -12.47
CA THR A 178 11.42 -14.99 -13.70
C THR A 178 10.52 -14.66 -14.89
N ILE A 179 9.46 -13.87 -14.67
CA ILE A 179 8.51 -13.41 -15.69
C ILE A 179 8.37 -11.89 -15.69
N TYR A 180 9.41 -11.15 -15.31
CA TYR A 180 9.33 -9.71 -15.02
C TYR A 180 8.55 -8.87 -16.06
N GLU A 181 8.82 -9.09 -17.35
CA GLU A 181 8.17 -8.39 -18.46
C GLU A 181 6.70 -8.84 -18.68
N LEU A 182 6.43 -10.11 -18.40
CA LEU A 182 5.12 -10.74 -18.54
C LEU A 182 4.26 -10.59 -17.30
N ARG A 183 4.75 -9.94 -16.22
CA ARG A 183 4.03 -9.81 -14.94
C ARG A 183 2.56 -9.46 -15.13
N PRO A 184 1.66 -10.06 -14.34
CA PRO A 184 0.25 -9.77 -14.44
C PRO A 184 -0.04 -8.33 -14.03
N ASP A 185 -1.19 -7.82 -14.46
CA ASP A 185 -1.62 -6.46 -14.20
C ASP A 185 -1.62 -6.13 -12.71
N ASN A 186 -2.03 -7.08 -11.87
CA ASN A 186 -2.03 -6.91 -10.42
C ASN A 186 -0.62 -6.68 -9.85
N CYS A 187 0.40 -7.41 -10.35
CA CYS A 187 1.79 -7.19 -9.97
C CYS A 187 2.37 -5.89 -10.54
N LYS A 188 1.94 -5.47 -11.74
CA LYS A 188 2.40 -4.23 -12.38
C LYS A 188 1.84 -2.97 -11.70
N ARG A 189 0.61 -3.05 -11.20
CA ARG A 189 -0.08 -1.94 -10.52
C ARG A 189 0.30 -1.80 -9.05
N PHE A 190 1.04 -2.75 -8.48
CA PHE A 190 1.49 -2.65 -7.10
C PHE A 190 2.47 -1.47 -6.94
N VAL A 191 2.07 -0.46 -6.16
CA VAL A 191 2.86 0.76 -6.01
C VAL A 191 3.87 0.63 -4.89
N ALA A 192 5.15 0.79 -5.25
CA ALA A 192 6.27 0.85 -4.34
C ALA A 192 6.05 1.95 -3.29
N GLY A 193 6.22 1.60 -2.01
CA GLY A 193 5.97 2.53 -0.92
C GLY A 193 4.52 2.97 -0.81
N SER A 194 3.54 2.15 -1.20
CA SER A 194 2.14 2.27 -0.74
C SER A 194 1.93 1.63 0.64
N GLU A 195 0.78 1.81 1.29
CA GLU A 195 0.50 1.14 2.59
C GLU A 195 0.58 -0.39 2.49
N ALA A 196 0.11 -0.96 1.37
CA ALA A 196 0.25 -2.39 1.09
C ALA A 196 1.71 -2.82 0.93
N CYS A 197 2.58 -1.95 0.39
CA CYS A 197 4.02 -2.20 0.30
C CYS A 197 4.69 -2.22 1.67
N LEU A 198 4.36 -1.28 2.57
CA LEU A 198 4.95 -1.25 3.91
C LEU A 198 4.45 -2.43 4.75
N ALA A 199 3.15 -2.76 4.66
CA ALA A 199 2.59 -3.93 5.32
C ALA A 199 3.30 -5.23 4.89
N ALA A 200 3.47 -5.45 3.58
CA ALA A 200 4.20 -6.63 3.09
C ALA A 200 5.65 -6.69 3.59
N ARG A 201 6.32 -5.54 3.77
CA ARG A 201 7.68 -5.46 4.31
C ARG A 201 7.72 -5.75 5.81
N GLU A 202 6.74 -5.28 6.56
CA GLU A 202 6.59 -5.61 7.98
C GLU A 202 6.31 -7.12 8.16
N ASP A 203 5.40 -7.68 7.38
CA ASP A 203 5.03 -9.10 7.48
C ASP A 203 6.16 -10.04 7.03
N THR A 204 6.86 -9.70 5.95
CA THR A 204 7.85 -10.59 5.32
C THR A 204 9.27 -10.39 5.86
N LEU A 205 9.64 -9.14 6.14
CA LEU A 205 11.00 -8.77 6.50
C LEU A 205 11.12 -8.29 7.96
N HIS A 206 9.99 -8.19 8.68
CA HIS A 206 9.93 -7.59 10.02
C HIS A 206 10.43 -6.14 10.05
N LEU A 207 10.35 -5.45 8.90
CA LEU A 207 10.78 -4.07 8.75
C LEU A 207 9.59 -3.13 8.88
N ARG A 208 9.37 -2.60 10.08
CA ARG A 208 8.39 -1.53 10.30
C ARG A 208 8.98 -0.19 9.87
N ASP A 209 8.79 0.14 8.60
CA ASP A 209 9.33 1.33 7.94
C ASP A 209 9.02 2.65 8.69
N GLY A 210 9.86 3.03 9.66
CA GLY A 210 9.76 4.27 10.45
C GLY A 210 10.02 4.11 11.95
N ALA A 211 9.81 2.96 12.58
CA ALA A 211 10.14 2.78 14.00
C ALA A 211 11.54 2.15 14.16
N PRO A 212 12.34 2.51 15.19
CA PRO A 212 13.39 1.62 15.65
C PRO A 212 12.73 0.27 15.99
N TRP A 213 13.30 -0.82 15.50
CA TRP A 213 12.91 -2.14 15.99
C TRP A 213 13.48 -2.28 17.40
N ASP A 214 12.66 -2.66 18.38
CA ASP A 214 13.19 -3.19 19.63
C ASP A 214 13.83 -4.54 19.28
N ASP A 215 15.16 -4.62 19.34
CA ASP A 215 15.93 -5.85 19.12
C ASP A 215 15.52 -7.01 20.06
N ASP A 216 14.67 -6.73 21.06
CA ASP A 216 14.19 -7.67 22.07
C ASP A 216 12.94 -8.49 21.67
N VAL A 217 12.37 -8.28 20.48
CA VAL A 217 11.24 -9.09 19.97
C VAL A 217 11.65 -9.87 18.73
N VAL A 218 12.67 -10.71 18.88
CA VAL A 218 12.81 -11.91 18.04
C VAL A 218 11.77 -12.92 18.57
N PRO A 219 10.74 -13.32 17.80
CA PRO A 219 9.96 -14.48 18.18
C PRO A 219 10.92 -15.66 18.17
N SER A 220 11.18 -16.23 19.34
CA SER A 220 11.92 -17.47 19.48
C SER A 220 11.27 -18.50 18.55
N THR A 221 11.95 -18.83 17.46
CA THR A 221 11.57 -19.92 16.58
C THR A 221 11.54 -21.19 17.44
N THR A 222 10.33 -21.64 17.72
CA THR A 222 10.03 -22.97 18.26
C THR A 222 9.01 -23.61 17.36
#